data_AF-A0A7S1BRS6-F1
#
_entry.id   AF-A0A7S1BRS6-F1
#
_cell.length_a   1.000
_cell.length_b   1.000
_cell.length_c   1.000
_cell.angle_alpha   90.00
_cell.angle_beta   90.00
_cell.angle_gamma   90.00
#
_symmetry.space_group_name_H-M   'P 1'
#
loop_
_entity.id
_entity.type
_entity.pdbx_description
1 polymer ?
#
loop_
_entity_poly.entity_id
_entity_poly.type
_entity_poly.pdbx_seq_one_letter_code
_entity_poly.pdbx_strand_id
1 'polypeptide(L)'
;AKAAAVAKKLTKSTKSKKGTRIHTKVHFYRPKTLSLERKPKYARSSVPKKSRSDVRSIIKYPLTTESSMKLIEDSNTLVFIVDIKANKRQIKAAVKELYQIECDKIN
;
A
#
# COMPACT_ATOMS: atom_id res chain seq x y z
N ALA A 1 -29.35 -32.24 49.16
CA ALA A 1 -29.23 -30.87 48.60
C ALA A 1 -28.98 -30.83 47.09
N LYS A 2 -27.98 -31.56 46.55
CA LYS A 2 -27.61 -31.49 45.11
C LYS A 2 -28.68 -32.03 44.14
N ALA A 3 -29.41 -33.10 44.51
CA ALA A 3 -30.44 -33.70 43.67
C ALA A 3 -31.63 -32.76 43.36
N ALA A 4 -32.10 -32.01 44.37
CA ALA A 4 -33.19 -31.05 44.19
C ALA A 4 -32.81 -29.87 43.27
N ALA A 5 -31.53 -29.45 43.29
CA ALA A 5 -31.02 -28.39 42.42
C ALA A 5 -30.93 -28.84 40.95
N VAL A 6 -30.53 -30.10 40.71
CA VAL A 6 -30.48 -30.71 39.38
C VAL A 6 -31.88 -30.89 38.81
N ALA A 7 -32.83 -31.37 39.63
CA ALA A 7 -34.24 -31.50 39.23
C ALA A 7 -34.86 -30.14 38.85
N LYS A 8 -34.60 -29.07 39.62
CA LYS A 8 -35.02 -27.69 39.28
C LYS A 8 -34.40 -27.14 37.99
N LYS A 9 -33.23 -27.64 37.59
CA LYS A 9 -32.54 -27.24 36.36
C LYS A 9 -33.08 -27.99 35.13
N LEU A 10 -33.49 -29.25 35.30
CA LEU A 10 -34.16 -30.03 34.24
C LEU A 10 -35.60 -29.57 33.98
N THR A 11 -36.36 -29.22 35.03
CA THR A 11 -37.77 -28.80 34.88
C THR A 11 -37.94 -27.36 34.39
N LYS A 12 -36.90 -26.54 34.50
CA LYS A 12 -36.84 -25.25 33.81
C LYS A 12 -36.52 -25.49 32.35
N SER A 13 -37.54 -25.67 31.52
CA SER A 13 -37.34 -25.53 30.09
C SER A 13 -36.80 -24.12 29.85
N THR A 14 -35.59 -24.02 29.33
CA THR A 14 -35.06 -22.77 28.78
C THR A 14 -35.90 -22.46 27.56
N LYS A 15 -37.07 -21.82 27.77
CA LYS A 15 -37.86 -21.23 26.68
C LYS A 15 -36.98 -20.16 26.06
N SER A 16 -36.17 -20.53 25.08
CA SER A 16 -35.58 -19.56 24.17
C SER A 16 -36.76 -18.86 23.52
N LYS A 17 -37.05 -17.63 23.92
CA LYS A 17 -38.00 -16.81 23.17
C LYS A 17 -37.38 -16.65 21.78
N LYS A 18 -37.78 -17.48 20.81
CA LYS A 18 -37.49 -17.25 19.40
C LYS A 18 -38.27 -15.99 19.04
N GLY A 19 -37.64 -14.83 19.16
CA GLY A 19 -38.18 -13.59 18.64
C GLY A 19 -38.25 -13.71 17.12
N THR A 20 -39.42 -13.43 16.54
CA THR A 20 -39.57 -13.32 15.10
C THR A 20 -38.74 -12.14 14.61
N ARG A 21 -37.97 -12.32 13.53
CA ARG A 21 -37.21 -11.21 12.93
C ARG A 21 -38.20 -10.30 12.19
N ILE A 22 -38.49 -9.14 12.77
CA ILE A 22 -39.37 -8.13 12.18
C ILE A 22 -38.54 -7.26 11.23
N HIS A 23 -38.95 -7.20 9.96
CA HIS A 23 -38.38 -6.30 8.96
C HIS A 23 -39.27 -5.06 8.84
N THR A 24 -38.75 -3.88 9.17
CA THR A 24 -39.51 -2.62 9.13
C THR A 24 -39.43 -1.88 7.80
N LYS A 25 -38.53 -2.30 6.91
CA LYS A 25 -38.37 -1.75 5.56
C LYS A 25 -39.05 -2.66 4.54
N VAL A 26 -39.63 -2.05 3.49
CA VAL A 26 -40.25 -2.78 2.37
C VAL A 26 -39.20 -3.47 1.49
N HIS A 27 -37.95 -2.97 1.50
CA HIS A 27 -36.86 -3.54 0.72
C HIS A 27 -36.06 -4.59 1.50
N PHE A 28 -35.79 -5.72 0.85
CA PHE A 28 -34.86 -6.73 1.33
C PHE A 28 -33.44 -6.40 0.87
N TYR A 29 -32.52 -6.18 1.82
CA TYR A 29 -31.11 -5.93 1.53
C TYR A 29 -30.30 -7.21 1.71
N ARG A 30 -29.37 -7.45 0.79
CA ARG A 30 -28.41 -8.55 0.94
C ARG A 30 -27.63 -8.38 2.25
N PRO A 31 -27.63 -9.38 3.16
CA PRO A 31 -26.83 -9.29 4.37
C PRO A 31 -25.35 -9.29 4.01
N LYS A 32 -24.54 -8.60 4.83
CA LYS A 32 -23.09 -8.71 4.71
C LYS A 32 -22.70 -10.16 4.94
N THR A 33 -22.03 -10.73 3.95
CA THR A 33 -21.58 -12.12 3.94
C THR A 33 -20.08 -12.14 4.13
N LEU A 34 -19.54 -13.24 4.66
CA LEU A 34 -18.10 -13.40 4.78
C LEU A 34 -17.48 -13.46 3.38
N SER A 35 -16.48 -12.61 3.13
CA SER A 35 -15.69 -12.61 1.90
C SER A 35 -14.31 -13.16 2.23
N LEU A 36 -14.03 -14.39 1.81
CA LEU A 36 -12.72 -15.01 2.02
C LEU A 36 -11.66 -14.31 1.17
N GLU A 37 -10.43 -14.24 1.70
CA GLU A 37 -9.27 -13.81 0.94
C GLU A 37 -8.91 -14.80 -0.17
N ARG A 38 -8.32 -14.30 -1.26
CA ARG A 38 -7.91 -15.13 -2.39
C ARG A 38 -6.71 -16.00 -2.01
N LYS A 39 -6.87 -17.32 -2.04
CA LYS A 39 -5.80 -18.31 -1.86
C LYS A 39 -5.59 -19.09 -3.17
N PRO A 40 -4.84 -18.54 -4.16
CA PRO A 40 -4.63 -19.21 -5.44
C PRO A 40 -3.79 -20.48 -5.25
N LYS A 41 -4.12 -21.56 -5.97
CA LYS A 41 -3.40 -22.85 -5.90
C LYS A 41 -2.02 -22.80 -6.59
N TYR A 42 -1.83 -21.87 -7.53
CA TYR A 42 -0.61 -21.68 -8.29
C TYR A 42 -0.35 -20.19 -8.54
N ALA A 43 0.92 -19.83 -8.76
CA ALA A 43 1.30 -18.47 -9.09
C ALA A 43 0.83 -18.09 -10.50
N ARG A 44 0.32 -16.85 -10.68
CA ARG A 44 -0.14 -16.35 -12.00
C ARG A 44 0.99 -16.05 -12.98
N SER A 45 2.18 -15.75 -12.46
CA SER A 45 3.41 -15.60 -13.23
C SER A 45 4.45 -16.49 -12.56
N SER A 46 5.25 -17.19 -13.37
CA SER A 46 6.34 -18.03 -12.87
C SER A 46 7.45 -17.22 -12.23
N VAL A 47 7.69 -16.00 -12.73
CA VAL A 47 8.76 -15.11 -12.27
C VAL A 47 8.18 -13.72 -12.01
N PRO A 48 8.59 -13.02 -10.92
CA PRO A 48 8.23 -11.62 -10.72
C PRO A 48 8.94 -10.73 -11.75
N LYS A 49 8.26 -9.67 -12.20
CA LYS A 49 8.85 -8.68 -13.10
C LYS A 49 9.86 -7.82 -12.34
N LYS A 50 11.09 -7.71 -12.84
CA LYS A 50 12.09 -6.79 -12.29
C LYS A 50 11.69 -5.33 -12.56
N SER A 51 11.96 -4.44 -11.61
CA SER A 51 11.87 -2.99 -11.84
C SER A 51 12.84 -2.59 -12.95
N ARG A 52 12.36 -1.81 -13.93
CA ARG A 52 13.20 -1.28 -15.02
C ARG A 52 13.85 0.06 -14.66
N SER A 53 13.43 0.66 -13.55
CA SER A 53 13.95 1.93 -13.04
C SER A 53 15.21 1.67 -12.23
N ASP A 54 16.32 1.48 -12.92
CA ASP A 54 17.64 1.43 -12.30
C ASP A 54 18.18 2.86 -12.12
N VAL A 55 19.13 3.04 -11.22
CA VAL A 55 19.69 4.35 -10.87
C VAL A 55 20.27 5.08 -12.10
N ARG A 56 20.98 4.34 -12.95
CA ARG A 56 21.54 4.83 -14.23
C ARG A 56 20.49 5.09 -15.31
N SER A 57 19.28 4.55 -15.16
CA SER A 57 18.16 4.88 -16.07
C SER A 57 17.49 6.20 -15.68
N ILE A 58 17.52 6.55 -14.40
CA ILE A 58 16.89 7.77 -13.86
C ILE A 58 17.72 9.00 -14.25
N ILE A 59 19.04 8.98 -14.00
CA ILE A 59 19.97 10.06 -14.36
C ILE A 59 20.66 9.67 -15.65
N LYS A 60 20.44 10.43 -16.72
CA LYS A 60 21.01 10.13 -18.04
C LYS A 60 22.39 10.76 -18.21
N TYR A 61 22.46 12.09 -18.10
CA TYR A 61 23.71 12.84 -18.22
C TYR A 61 23.57 14.25 -17.61
N PRO A 62 24.68 14.88 -17.20
CA PRO A 62 24.68 16.27 -16.76
C PRO A 62 24.41 17.20 -17.95
N LEU A 63 23.71 18.30 -17.70
CA LEU A 63 23.53 19.34 -18.71
C LEU A 63 24.73 20.30 -18.66
N THR A 64 25.49 20.38 -19.76
CA THR A 64 26.75 21.14 -19.84
C THR A 64 26.61 22.44 -20.65
N THR A 65 25.46 23.13 -20.55
CA THR A 65 25.26 24.45 -21.17
C THR A 65 25.90 25.56 -20.35
N GLU A 66 26.22 26.70 -20.95
CA GLU A 66 26.80 27.86 -20.25
C GLU A 66 25.92 28.30 -19.06
N SER A 67 24.60 28.31 -19.24
CA SER A 67 23.64 28.58 -18.18
C SER A 67 23.69 27.58 -17.03
N SER A 68 23.96 26.31 -17.33
CA SER A 68 24.10 25.26 -16.33
C SER A 68 25.43 25.40 -15.58
N MET A 69 26.52 25.66 -16.30
CA MET A 69 27.84 25.91 -15.69
C MET A 69 27.76 27.08 -14.70
N LYS A 70 27.07 28.16 -15.08
CA LYS A 70 26.83 29.30 -14.19
C LYS A 70 26.06 28.93 -12.92
N LEU A 71 25.05 28.05 -13.01
CA LEU A 71 24.29 27.57 -11.86
C LEU A 71 25.10 26.70 -10.89
N ILE A 72 26.17 26.07 -11.36
CA ILE A 72 27.12 25.32 -10.51
C ILE A 72 27.94 26.31 -9.67
N GLU A 73 28.41 27.40 -10.29
CA GLU A 73 29.24 28.42 -9.64
C GLU A 73 28.44 29.31 -8.69
N ASP A 74 27.31 29.86 -9.14
CA ASP A 74 26.57 30.89 -8.40
C ASP A 74 25.73 30.31 -7.25
N SER A 75 25.13 29.13 -7.45
CA SER A 75 24.09 28.57 -6.57
C SER A 75 24.38 27.17 -6.07
N ASN A 76 25.53 26.58 -6.42
CA ASN A 76 25.89 25.20 -6.08
C ASN A 76 24.80 24.19 -6.50
N THR A 77 24.23 24.39 -7.69
CA THR A 77 23.19 23.51 -8.25
C THR A 77 23.69 22.75 -9.47
N LEU A 78 23.66 21.42 -9.40
CA LEU A 78 23.95 20.54 -10.54
C LEU A 78 22.67 20.34 -11.37
N VAL A 79 22.77 20.54 -12.68
CA VAL A 79 21.65 20.32 -13.61
C VAL A 79 21.86 19.03 -14.38
N PHE A 80 20.84 18.17 -14.36
CA PHE A 80 20.85 16.88 -15.05
C PHE A 80 19.66 16.73 -15.99
N ILE A 81 19.86 15.98 -17.07
CA ILE A 81 18.77 15.44 -17.87
C ILE A 81 18.38 14.07 -17.30
N VAL A 82 17.09 13.90 -17.02
CA VAL A 82 16.52 12.74 -16.33
C VAL A 82 15.49 12.00 -17.19
N ASP A 83 15.06 10.81 -16.75
CA ASP A 83 13.88 10.14 -17.31
C ASP A 83 12.60 10.92 -16.99
N ILE A 84 11.70 11.02 -17.97
CA ILE A 84 10.40 11.71 -17.88
C ILE A 84 9.52 11.09 -16.80
N LYS A 85 9.67 9.79 -16.52
CA LYS A 85 8.89 9.07 -15.51
C LYS A 85 9.47 9.17 -14.09
N ALA A 86 10.63 9.80 -13.93
CA ALA A 86 11.30 9.85 -12.63
C ALA A 86 10.69 10.92 -11.72
N ASN A 87 10.37 10.53 -10.49
CA ASN A 87 9.90 11.45 -9.45
C ASN A 87 11.06 12.07 -8.68
N LYS A 88 10.87 13.25 -8.10
CA LYS A 88 11.90 13.97 -7.30
C LYS A 88 12.56 13.09 -6.23
N ARG A 89 11.78 12.26 -5.53
CA ARG A 89 12.32 11.33 -4.51
C ARG A 89 13.28 10.30 -5.10
N GLN A 90 12.98 9.79 -6.29
CA GLN A 90 13.83 8.82 -7.00
C GLN A 90 15.11 9.48 -7.50
N ILE A 91 15.01 10.70 -8.05
CA ILE A 91 16.17 11.48 -8.48
C ILE A 91 17.10 11.77 -7.29
N LYS A 92 16.54 12.17 -6.14
CA LYS A 92 17.32 12.41 -4.90
C LYS A 92 18.10 11.18 -4.46
N ALA A 93 17.44 10.04 -4.43
CA ALA A 93 18.09 8.77 -4.10
C ALA A 93 19.16 8.39 -5.13
N ALA A 94 18.87 8.58 -6.42
CA ALA A 94 19.79 8.23 -7.49
C ALA A 94 21.06 9.09 -7.49
N VAL A 95 20.95 10.40 -7.23
CA VAL A 95 22.11 11.28 -7.10
C VAL A 95 22.96 10.87 -5.89
N LYS A 96 22.31 10.57 -4.76
CA LYS A 96 22.99 10.12 -3.54
C LYS A 96 23.74 8.81 -3.77
N GLU A 97 23.18 7.87 -4.52
CA GLU A 97 23.84 6.58 -4.77
C GLU A 97 24.98 6.69 -5.79
N LEU A 98 24.78 7.40 -6.91
CA LEU A 98 25.80 7.48 -7.96
C LEU A 98 26.99 8.36 -7.58
N TYR A 99 26.72 9.50 -6.96
CA TYR A 99 27.72 10.53 -6.72
C TYR A 99 28.07 10.68 -5.23
N GLN A 100 27.37 9.99 -4.32
CA GLN A 100 27.59 10.08 -2.86
C GLN A 100 27.38 11.50 -2.31
N ILE A 101 26.48 12.26 -2.96
CA ILE A 101 26.15 13.65 -2.60
C ILE A 101 24.77 13.70 -1.96
N GLU A 102 24.61 14.46 -0.88
CA GLU A 102 23.30 14.77 -0.32
C GLU A 102 22.72 16.04 -0.96
N CYS A 103 21.57 15.92 -1.61
CA CYS A 103 20.88 17.07 -2.17
C CYS A 103 19.99 17.73 -1.11
N ASP A 104 19.98 19.06 -1.05
CA ASP A 104 19.00 19.79 -0.24
C ASP A 104 17.59 19.68 -0.87
N LYS A 105 17.43 20.20 -2.09
CA LYS A 105 16.17 20.19 -2.84
C LYS A 105 16.34 19.78 -4.31
N ILE A 106 15.23 19.37 -4.92
CA ILE A 106 15.09 19.14 -6.36
C ILE A 106 13.91 19.96 -6.84
N ASN A 107 14.15 20.81 -7.83
CA ASN A 107 13.15 21.73 -8.38
C ASN A 107 12.10 21.02 -9.22
#